data_AF-A0A969EMK1-F1
#
_entry.id   AF-A0A969EMK1-F1
#
_cell.length_a   1.000
_cell.length_b   1.000
_cell.length_c   1.000
_cell.angle_alpha   90.00
_cell.angle_beta   90.00
_cell.angle_gamma   90.00
#
_symmetry.space_group_name_H-M   'P 1'
#
loop_
_entity.id
_entity.type
_entity.pdbx_description
1 polymer ?
#
loop_
_entity_poly.entity_id
_entity_poly.type
_entity_poly.pdbx_seq_one_letter_code
_entity_poly.pdbx_strand_id
1 'polypeptide(L)'
;MEPWEKVLVDFVNFSDTKHGETTCIECHQGAQDGNKDVAHSGMIVDPSANPSLVCNDCHNKQAKNIENSLHYSLQGYWTAIDTRSAPENHEALETMFGNHCSSCHTTCGDCHISQPNSVGGGFISGHVIEKTPSMTRNCTACHGSRVGNEFLGKHEGIPGDVHFRVGRMNCVSCHSGTDMHDSTEACTECHSPTEDLELVNSDTRYSGAQVPSCESCHPEVGVAEDTTSNTPSTANNCLVRYATRFLTQAAIAAMYPSARPQAIHTLVPQTPT
;
A
#
# COMPACT_ATOMS: atom_id res chain seq x y z
N MET A 1 21.95 -18.36 -28.71
CA MET A 1 21.21 -17.76 -27.58
C MET A 1 19.77 -18.13 -27.75
N GLU A 2 19.28 -18.95 -26.82
CA GLU A 2 17.90 -19.40 -26.71
C GLU A 2 16.96 -18.21 -26.45
N PRO A 3 15.64 -18.33 -26.73
CA PRO A 3 14.69 -17.24 -26.53
C PRO A 3 14.67 -16.69 -25.09
N TRP A 4 14.70 -17.57 -24.08
CA TRP A 4 14.66 -17.20 -22.65
C TRP A 4 15.89 -16.38 -22.21
N GLU A 5 17.06 -16.65 -22.79
CA GLU A 5 18.29 -15.90 -22.53
C GLU A 5 18.17 -14.45 -23.04
N LYS A 6 17.45 -14.24 -24.16
CA LYS A 6 17.24 -12.90 -24.75
C LYS A 6 16.28 -12.03 -23.94
N VAL A 7 15.41 -12.66 -23.15
CA VAL A 7 14.43 -11.99 -22.28
C VAL A 7 14.81 -12.08 -20.80
N LEU A 8 16.05 -12.48 -20.50
CA LEU A 8 16.64 -12.47 -19.16
C LEU A 8 15.86 -13.30 -18.12
N VAL A 9 15.27 -14.41 -18.56
CA VAL A 9 14.64 -15.38 -17.66
C VAL A 9 15.76 -16.25 -17.07
N ASP A 10 15.80 -16.35 -15.75
CA ASP A 10 16.58 -17.35 -15.04
C ASP A 10 15.89 -18.70 -15.21
N PHE A 11 16.15 -19.34 -16.35
CA PHE A 11 15.40 -20.51 -16.78
C PHE A 11 15.49 -21.65 -15.78
N VAL A 12 16.65 -21.87 -15.16
CA VAL A 12 16.86 -22.94 -14.19
C VAL A 12 15.92 -22.79 -13.00
N ASN A 13 15.86 -21.60 -12.42
CA ASN A 13 14.99 -21.35 -11.27
C ASN A 13 13.52 -21.20 -11.68
N PHE A 14 13.24 -20.60 -12.83
CA PHE A 14 11.89 -20.39 -13.32
C PHE A 14 11.19 -21.71 -13.67
N SER A 15 11.89 -22.64 -14.36
CA SER A 15 11.35 -23.94 -14.77
C SER A 15 10.94 -24.83 -13.61
N ASP A 16 11.54 -24.62 -12.44
CA ASP A 16 11.23 -25.37 -11.21
C ASP A 16 10.00 -24.81 -10.48
N THR A 17 9.43 -23.69 -10.94
CA THR A 17 8.22 -23.09 -10.37
C THR A 17 6.95 -23.56 -11.09
N LYS A 18 5.79 -23.33 -10.45
CA LYS A 18 4.48 -23.54 -11.09
C LYS A 18 4.28 -22.69 -12.34
N HIS A 19 4.91 -21.52 -12.42
CA HIS A 19 4.85 -20.66 -13.60
C HIS A 19 5.75 -21.17 -14.74
N GLY A 20 6.81 -21.91 -14.41
CA GLY A 20 7.68 -22.56 -15.39
C GLY A 20 7.04 -23.73 -16.13
N GLU A 21 5.96 -24.28 -15.58
CA GLU A 21 5.12 -25.30 -16.23
C GLU A 21 4.22 -24.68 -17.34
N THR A 22 4.13 -23.35 -17.39
CA THR A 22 3.35 -22.56 -18.35
C THR A 22 4.25 -22.02 -19.46
N THR A 23 3.72 -21.93 -20.67
CA THR A 23 4.39 -21.35 -21.83
C THR A 23 4.40 -19.81 -21.77
N CYS A 24 5.37 -19.18 -22.43
CA CYS A 24 5.44 -17.71 -22.50
C CYS A 24 4.12 -17.10 -23.02
N ILE A 25 3.46 -17.78 -23.97
CA ILE A 25 2.26 -17.32 -24.67
C ILE A 25 1.01 -17.39 -23.78
N GLU A 26 0.95 -18.33 -22.84
CA GLU A 26 -0.19 -18.41 -21.93
C GLU A 26 -0.30 -17.16 -21.04
N CYS A 27 0.83 -16.52 -20.72
CA CYS A 27 0.85 -15.24 -20.01
C CYS A 27 0.89 -14.05 -20.96
N HIS A 28 1.82 -14.04 -21.91
CA HIS A 28 2.12 -12.89 -22.74
C HIS A 28 1.39 -12.87 -24.08
N GLN A 29 0.58 -13.88 -24.40
CA GLN A 29 -0.04 -14.04 -25.72
C GLN A 29 1.00 -14.05 -26.85
N GLY A 30 0.60 -13.64 -28.06
CA GLY A 30 1.46 -13.70 -29.25
C GLY A 30 1.40 -15.04 -29.98
N ALA A 31 2.48 -15.37 -30.70
CA ALA A 31 2.57 -16.57 -31.52
C ALA A 31 3.83 -17.39 -31.21
N GLN A 32 3.74 -18.71 -31.33
CA GLN A 32 4.89 -19.60 -31.19
C GLN A 32 5.68 -19.62 -32.50
N ASP A 33 6.58 -18.66 -32.67
CA ASP A 33 7.39 -18.51 -33.89
C ASP A 33 8.86 -18.19 -33.56
N GLY A 34 9.79 -18.60 -34.43
CA GLY A 34 11.21 -18.30 -34.30
C GLY A 34 11.57 -16.87 -34.73
N ASN A 35 10.71 -16.22 -35.51
CA ASN A 35 10.81 -14.81 -35.88
C ASN A 35 10.19 -13.93 -34.78
N LYS A 36 10.99 -12.98 -34.27
CA LYS A 36 10.58 -12.09 -33.17
C LYS A 36 9.31 -11.28 -33.50
N ASP A 37 9.22 -10.72 -34.70
CA ASP A 37 8.12 -9.84 -35.06
C ASP A 37 6.79 -10.62 -35.17
N VAL A 38 6.87 -11.87 -35.66
CA VAL A 38 5.73 -12.78 -35.66
C VAL A 38 5.37 -13.21 -34.24
N ALA A 39 6.37 -13.62 -33.45
CA ALA A 39 6.15 -14.08 -32.07
C ALA A 39 5.53 -13.00 -31.18
N HIS A 40 5.93 -11.75 -31.37
CA HIS A 40 5.43 -10.61 -30.60
C HIS A 40 4.16 -9.98 -31.19
N SER A 41 3.64 -10.50 -32.31
CA SER A 41 2.40 -10.00 -32.90
C SER A 41 1.22 -10.26 -31.95
N GLY A 42 0.66 -9.20 -31.36
CA GLY A 42 -0.41 -9.30 -30.36
C GLY A 42 0.06 -9.70 -28.97
N MET A 43 1.37 -9.67 -28.70
CA MET A 43 1.92 -9.96 -27.37
C MET A 43 1.59 -8.84 -26.38
N ILE A 44 1.21 -9.23 -25.17
CA ILE A 44 1.01 -8.35 -24.02
C ILE A 44 2.33 -8.25 -23.26
N VAL A 45 2.92 -7.06 -23.27
CA VAL A 45 4.24 -6.80 -22.66
C VAL A 45 4.19 -6.99 -21.15
N ASP A 46 3.15 -6.48 -20.49
CA ASP A 46 2.93 -6.63 -19.05
C ASP A 46 1.52 -7.21 -18.79
N PRO A 47 1.40 -8.55 -18.69
CA PRO A 47 0.12 -9.18 -18.38
C PRO A 47 -0.31 -8.93 -16.93
N SER A 48 0.61 -8.54 -16.05
CA SER A 48 0.33 -8.31 -14.63
C SER A 48 -0.37 -6.97 -14.38
N ALA A 49 -0.34 -6.05 -15.35
CA ALA A 49 -1.05 -4.78 -15.32
C ALA A 49 -2.58 -4.95 -15.33
N ASN A 50 -3.09 -6.10 -15.76
CA ASN A 50 -4.50 -6.44 -15.68
C ASN A 50 -4.68 -7.68 -14.79
N PRO A 51 -5.07 -7.52 -13.51
CA PRO A 51 -5.24 -8.63 -12.57
C PRO A 51 -6.22 -9.70 -13.06
N SER A 52 -7.22 -9.30 -13.84
CA SER A 52 -8.29 -10.18 -14.35
C SER A 52 -7.87 -11.01 -15.57
N LEU A 53 -6.73 -10.73 -16.19
CA LEU A 53 -6.36 -11.33 -17.47
C LEU A 53 -5.74 -12.72 -17.33
N VAL A 54 -4.59 -12.82 -16.67
CA VAL A 54 -3.80 -14.07 -16.60
C VAL A 54 -3.75 -14.59 -15.16
N CYS A 55 -3.49 -13.71 -14.21
CA CYS A 55 -3.23 -14.10 -12.83
C CYS A 55 -4.47 -14.67 -12.15
N ASN A 56 -5.66 -14.18 -12.48
CA ASN A 56 -6.93 -14.54 -11.85
C ASN A 56 -7.31 -16.03 -11.96
N ASP A 57 -6.82 -16.74 -12.98
CA ASP A 57 -7.13 -18.16 -13.17
C ASP A 57 -6.56 -19.04 -12.05
N CYS A 58 -5.41 -18.64 -11.47
CA CYS A 58 -4.76 -19.34 -10.36
C CYS A 58 -4.79 -18.54 -9.04
N HIS A 59 -4.78 -17.21 -9.12
CA HIS A 59 -4.74 -16.28 -7.99
C HIS A 59 -6.07 -15.53 -7.81
N ASN A 60 -7.18 -16.26 -7.92
CA ASN A 60 -8.52 -15.70 -7.95
C ASN A 60 -8.87 -14.85 -6.73
N LYS A 61 -8.43 -15.27 -5.53
CA LYS A 61 -8.69 -14.51 -4.30
C LYS A 61 -8.01 -13.13 -4.37
N GLN A 62 -6.73 -13.11 -4.69
CA GLN A 62 -5.95 -11.88 -4.78
C GLN A 62 -6.50 -10.98 -5.89
N ALA A 63 -6.74 -11.53 -7.09
CA ALA A 63 -7.22 -10.77 -8.23
C ALA A 63 -8.61 -10.15 -8.00
N LYS A 64 -9.52 -10.85 -7.30
CA LYS A 64 -10.85 -10.30 -6.97
C LYS A 64 -10.81 -9.18 -5.95
N ASN A 65 -9.89 -9.27 -4.99
CA ASN A 65 -9.85 -8.34 -3.87
C ASN A 65 -8.90 -7.16 -4.10
N ILE A 66 -8.03 -7.22 -5.12
CA ILE A 66 -6.99 -6.22 -5.36
C ILE A 66 -7.55 -4.80 -5.51
N GLU A 67 -8.78 -4.64 -6.03
CA GLU A 67 -9.44 -3.33 -6.12
C GLU A 67 -9.66 -2.68 -4.75
N ASN A 68 -9.76 -3.48 -3.68
CA ASN A 68 -9.85 -3.00 -2.29
C ASN A 68 -8.47 -2.66 -1.70
N SER A 69 -7.38 -3.01 -2.37
CA SER A 69 -6.04 -2.64 -1.90
C SER A 69 -5.79 -1.15 -2.11
N LEU A 70 -5.29 -0.47 -1.07
CA LEU A 70 -4.85 0.92 -1.19
C LEU A 70 -3.63 1.09 -2.10
N HIS A 71 -2.83 0.05 -2.27
CA HIS A 71 -1.69 0.07 -3.19
C HIS A 71 -2.14 0.01 -4.66
N TYR A 72 -3.30 -0.60 -4.92
CA TYR A 72 -3.89 -0.73 -6.26
C TYR A 72 -4.97 0.32 -6.60
N SER A 73 -5.69 0.84 -5.61
CA SER A 73 -6.72 1.87 -5.88
C SER A 73 -6.16 3.28 -5.80
N LEU A 74 -5.05 3.47 -5.07
CA LEU A 74 -4.55 4.77 -4.62
C LEU A 74 -5.61 5.63 -3.89
N GLN A 75 -6.71 5.01 -3.44
CA GLN A 75 -7.86 5.71 -2.87
C GLN A 75 -7.45 6.58 -1.68
N GLY A 76 -6.50 6.11 -0.86
CA GLY A 76 -5.98 6.86 0.27
C GLY A 76 -5.29 8.18 -0.11
N TYR A 77 -4.62 8.24 -1.26
CA TYR A 77 -4.06 9.49 -1.77
C TYR A 77 -5.16 10.39 -2.31
N TRP A 78 -6.06 9.83 -3.13
CA TRP A 78 -7.16 10.58 -3.72
C TRP A 78 -8.04 11.24 -2.65
N THR A 79 -8.55 10.46 -1.69
CA THR A 79 -9.38 10.94 -0.57
C THR A 79 -8.70 12.11 0.17
N ALA A 80 -7.40 11.98 0.47
CA ALA A 80 -6.67 13.01 1.21
C ALA A 80 -6.40 14.29 0.41
N ILE A 81 -6.21 14.19 -0.91
CA ILE A 81 -6.01 15.33 -1.81
C ILE A 81 -7.35 16.04 -2.05
N ASP A 82 -8.38 15.28 -2.42
CA ASP A 82 -9.73 15.77 -2.71
C ASP A 82 -10.32 16.53 -1.51
N THR A 83 -10.28 15.93 -0.31
CA THR A 83 -10.81 16.53 0.93
C THR A 83 -10.14 17.86 1.30
N ARG A 84 -8.89 18.09 0.87
CA ARG A 84 -8.13 19.32 1.18
C ARG A 84 -8.37 20.44 0.18
N SER A 85 -9.11 20.17 -0.88
CA SER A 85 -9.38 21.12 -1.94
C SER A 85 -10.80 21.69 -1.88
N ALA A 86 -11.01 22.77 -2.61
CA ALA A 86 -12.35 23.29 -2.90
C ALA A 86 -12.93 22.59 -4.15
N PRO A 87 -14.26 22.37 -4.22
CA PRO A 87 -14.93 21.64 -5.30
C PRO A 87 -14.59 22.12 -6.71
N GLU A 88 -14.42 23.44 -6.90
CA GLU A 88 -14.08 24.06 -8.18
C GLU A 88 -12.73 23.60 -8.76
N ASN A 89 -11.85 23.01 -7.95
CA ASN A 89 -10.54 22.52 -8.38
C ASN A 89 -10.53 21.01 -8.68
N HIS A 90 -11.62 20.27 -8.42
CA HIS A 90 -11.58 18.80 -8.43
C HIS A 90 -11.28 18.23 -9.82
N GLU A 91 -11.82 18.81 -10.90
CA GLU A 91 -11.51 18.39 -12.28
C GLU A 91 -10.01 18.52 -12.61
N ALA A 92 -9.38 19.62 -12.16
CA ALA A 92 -7.95 19.82 -12.33
C ALA A 92 -7.14 18.82 -11.49
N LEU A 93 -7.63 18.45 -10.30
CA LEU A 93 -7.00 17.44 -9.44
C LEU A 93 -7.11 16.04 -10.03
N GLU A 94 -8.25 15.65 -10.59
CA GLU A 94 -8.41 14.35 -11.27
C GLU A 94 -7.41 14.23 -12.42
N THR A 95 -7.30 15.28 -13.24
CA THR A 95 -6.33 15.34 -14.34
C THR A 95 -4.89 15.23 -13.82
N MET A 96 -4.54 15.99 -12.78
CA MET A 96 -3.21 15.94 -12.15
C MET A 96 -2.91 14.55 -11.58
N PHE A 97 -3.88 13.93 -10.91
CA PHE A 97 -3.74 12.63 -10.28
C PHE A 97 -3.49 11.54 -11.33
N GLY A 98 -4.26 11.54 -12.42
CA GLY A 98 -4.05 10.63 -13.55
C GLY A 98 -2.66 10.79 -14.19
N ASN A 99 -2.19 12.03 -14.36
CA ASN A 99 -0.91 12.31 -14.99
C ASN A 99 0.30 11.97 -14.10
N HIS A 100 0.21 12.21 -12.78
CA HIS A 100 1.37 12.24 -11.90
C HIS A 100 1.36 11.23 -10.76
N CYS A 101 0.20 10.70 -10.39
CA CYS A 101 0.06 9.73 -9.30
C CYS A 101 -0.20 8.33 -9.87
N SER A 102 -1.20 8.20 -10.74
CA SER A 102 -1.55 6.92 -11.38
C SER A 102 -0.51 6.42 -12.38
N SER A 103 0.44 7.26 -12.78
CA SER A 103 1.54 6.88 -13.69
C SER A 103 2.63 6.04 -13.02
N CYS A 104 2.71 6.03 -11.69
CA CYS A 104 3.61 5.17 -10.89
C CYS A 104 2.87 4.00 -10.21
N HIS A 105 1.67 3.69 -10.69
CA HIS A 105 0.78 2.73 -10.08
C HIS A 105 1.28 1.28 -10.18
N THR A 106 0.97 0.45 -9.17
CA THR A 106 1.55 -0.89 -9.02
C THR A 106 0.74 -1.97 -9.74
N THR A 107 1.45 -2.91 -10.36
CA THR A 107 0.92 -4.17 -10.89
C THR A 107 1.33 -5.35 -10.01
N CYS A 108 0.81 -6.56 -10.24
CA CYS A 108 1.34 -7.75 -9.57
C CYS A 108 2.84 -7.93 -9.86
N GLY A 109 3.28 -7.58 -11.08
CA GLY A 109 4.66 -7.66 -11.52
C GLY A 109 5.59 -6.69 -10.79
N ASP A 110 5.14 -5.47 -10.47
CA ASP A 110 5.94 -4.46 -9.75
C ASP A 110 6.32 -4.88 -8.32
N CYS A 111 5.60 -5.85 -7.75
CA CYS A 111 5.88 -6.45 -6.44
C CYS A 111 6.59 -7.80 -6.57
N HIS A 112 6.15 -8.65 -7.49
CA HIS A 112 6.53 -10.06 -7.50
C HIS A 112 7.54 -10.44 -8.59
N ILE A 113 7.78 -9.62 -9.61
CA ILE A 113 8.61 -10.00 -10.78
C ILE A 113 9.76 -9.00 -10.98
N SER A 114 9.45 -7.71 -10.92
CA SER A 114 10.37 -6.62 -11.20
C SER A 114 10.31 -5.55 -10.13
N GLN A 115 11.27 -4.65 -10.16
CA GLN A 115 11.14 -3.36 -9.48
C GLN A 115 10.11 -2.51 -10.22
N PRO A 116 9.44 -1.57 -9.54
CA PRO A 116 8.54 -0.63 -10.18
C PRO A 116 9.24 0.18 -11.28
N ASN A 117 8.50 0.49 -12.35
CA ASN A 117 9.00 1.32 -13.45
C ASN A 117 9.44 2.73 -13.00
N SER A 118 8.85 3.25 -11.92
CA SER A 118 9.17 4.55 -11.32
C SER A 118 10.63 4.68 -10.85
N VAL A 119 11.30 3.56 -10.60
CA VAL A 119 12.72 3.51 -10.21
C VAL A 119 13.63 2.90 -11.29
N GLY A 120 13.15 2.83 -12.53
CA GLY A 120 13.90 2.29 -13.68
C GLY A 120 13.69 0.80 -13.95
N GLY A 121 12.81 0.13 -13.20
CA GLY A 121 12.40 -1.25 -13.46
C GLY A 121 13.50 -2.30 -13.26
N GLY A 122 13.39 -3.39 -14.03
CA GLY A 122 14.32 -4.52 -14.01
C GLY A 122 13.92 -5.65 -13.07
N PHE A 123 14.21 -6.89 -13.46
CA PHE A 123 13.79 -8.08 -12.70
C PHE A 123 14.41 -8.17 -11.32
N ILE A 124 13.63 -8.69 -10.37
CA ILE A 124 14.13 -9.03 -9.05
C ILE A 124 15.08 -10.23 -9.15
N SER A 125 14.62 -11.28 -9.82
CA SER A 125 15.24 -12.61 -9.84
C SER A 125 15.09 -13.26 -11.22
N GLY A 126 15.54 -12.59 -12.29
CA GLY A 126 15.49 -13.13 -13.66
C GLY A 126 14.10 -13.64 -14.08
N HIS A 127 13.07 -12.80 -14.00
CA HIS A 127 11.67 -13.15 -14.31
C HIS A 127 11.03 -14.25 -13.44
N VAL A 128 11.69 -14.73 -12.39
CA VAL A 128 11.05 -15.57 -11.37
C VAL A 128 10.04 -14.74 -10.59
N ILE A 129 8.83 -15.30 -10.42
CA ILE A 129 7.75 -14.67 -9.67
C ILE A 129 7.92 -15.02 -8.19
N GLU A 130 8.43 -14.06 -7.43
CA GLU A 130 8.73 -14.17 -6.01
C GLU A 130 7.45 -14.04 -5.18
N LYS A 131 7.16 -15.04 -4.34
CA LYS A 131 5.98 -14.99 -3.45
C LYS A 131 6.01 -13.78 -2.51
N THR A 132 7.18 -13.41 -2.01
CA THR A 132 7.36 -12.29 -1.09
C THR A 132 8.23 -11.23 -1.76
N PRO A 133 7.70 -10.00 -1.96
CA PRO A 133 8.45 -8.91 -2.56
C PRO A 133 9.73 -8.57 -1.78
N SER A 134 10.73 -8.06 -2.48
CA SER A 134 11.93 -7.54 -1.85
C SER A 134 11.60 -6.24 -1.10
N MET A 135 11.91 -6.19 0.19
CA MET A 135 11.78 -4.96 0.97
C MET A 135 12.56 -3.80 0.33
N THR A 136 13.81 -4.05 -0.06
CA THR A 136 14.72 -3.01 -0.54
C THR A 136 14.49 -2.61 -2.00
N ARG A 137 13.92 -3.51 -2.81
CA ARG A 137 13.76 -3.31 -4.25
C ARG A 137 12.31 -3.09 -4.71
N ASN A 138 11.33 -3.48 -3.90
CA ASN A 138 9.91 -3.26 -4.18
C ASN A 138 9.31 -2.26 -3.17
N CYS A 139 9.34 -2.56 -1.87
CA CYS A 139 8.70 -1.69 -0.88
C CYS A 139 9.36 -0.31 -0.81
N THR A 140 10.69 -0.27 -0.65
CA THR A 140 11.44 1.00 -0.58
C THR A 140 11.67 1.65 -1.95
N ALA A 141 11.26 1.04 -3.06
CA ALA A 141 11.26 1.74 -4.33
C ALA A 141 10.29 2.93 -4.30
N CYS A 142 9.11 2.73 -3.69
CA CYS A 142 8.12 3.79 -3.50
C CYS A 142 8.22 4.45 -2.10
N HIS A 143 8.53 3.67 -1.07
CA HIS A 143 8.58 4.16 0.32
C HIS A 143 9.99 4.56 0.80
N GLY A 144 11.00 4.58 -0.08
CA GLY A 144 12.40 4.69 0.31
C GLY A 144 12.83 6.04 0.88
N SER A 145 12.29 7.14 0.36
CA SER A 145 12.77 8.51 0.67
C SER A 145 12.57 8.91 2.13
N ARG A 146 11.41 8.56 2.71
CA ARG A 146 11.10 8.82 4.13
C ARG A 146 11.06 7.54 4.94
N VAL A 147 10.05 6.69 4.71
CA VAL A 147 9.79 5.50 5.52
C VAL A 147 10.98 4.54 5.50
N GLY A 148 11.53 4.24 4.32
CA GLY A 148 12.68 3.35 4.19
C GLY A 148 13.94 3.93 4.83
N ASN A 149 14.20 5.22 4.70
CA ASN A 149 15.38 5.85 5.30
C ASN A 149 15.29 5.90 6.83
N GLU A 150 14.11 6.20 7.40
CA GLU A 150 13.85 6.16 8.83
C GLU A 150 13.94 4.72 9.37
N PHE A 151 13.24 3.77 8.75
CA PHE A 151 13.19 2.36 9.19
C PHE A 151 14.57 1.69 9.16
N LEU A 152 15.37 1.98 8.13
CA LEU A 152 16.70 1.39 7.95
C LEU A 152 17.82 2.18 8.63
N GLY A 153 17.55 3.35 9.22
CA GLY A 153 18.56 4.17 9.89
C GLY A 153 19.57 4.80 8.95
N LYS A 154 19.11 5.29 7.80
CA LYS A 154 19.97 5.93 6.78
C LYS A 154 20.23 7.41 7.04
N HIS A 155 19.64 7.97 8.10
CA HIS A 155 19.88 9.34 8.54
C HIS A 155 21.03 9.41 9.54
N GLU A 156 21.94 10.35 9.35
CA GLU A 156 23.09 10.54 10.24
C GLU A 156 22.64 10.79 11.69
N GLY A 157 23.25 10.05 12.63
CA GLY A 157 22.95 10.17 14.06
C GLY A 157 21.60 9.60 14.50
N ILE A 158 20.77 9.09 13.58
CA ILE A 158 19.47 8.49 13.90
C ILE A 158 19.52 6.99 13.62
N PRO A 159 19.50 6.14 14.66
CA PRO A 159 19.49 4.69 14.45
C PRO A 159 18.18 4.26 13.76
N GLY A 160 18.27 3.19 12.98
CA GLY A 160 17.09 2.56 12.38
C GLY A 160 16.17 1.94 13.42
N ASP A 161 14.97 1.61 12.96
CA ASP A 161 13.91 1.05 13.79
C ASP A 161 14.38 -0.24 14.51
N VAL A 162 13.97 -0.41 15.76
CA VAL A 162 14.36 -1.56 16.59
C VAL A 162 13.81 -2.88 16.05
N HIS A 163 12.64 -2.87 15.43
CA HIS A 163 12.05 -4.05 14.78
C HIS A 163 12.92 -4.50 13.62
N PHE A 164 13.51 -3.56 12.85
CA PHE A 164 14.47 -3.90 11.81
C PHE A 164 15.83 -4.32 12.39
N ARG A 165 16.47 -3.44 13.16
CA ARG A 165 17.88 -3.59 13.57
C ARG A 165 18.09 -4.73 14.56
N VAL A 166 17.16 -4.90 15.50
CA VAL A 166 17.23 -5.91 16.56
C VAL A 166 16.31 -7.09 16.23
N GLY A 167 15.05 -6.80 15.89
CA GLY A 167 14.04 -7.82 15.59
C GLY A 167 14.22 -8.52 14.24
N ARG A 168 15.06 -7.99 13.34
CA ARG A 168 15.27 -8.50 11.98
C ARG A 168 13.97 -8.61 11.16
N MET A 169 12.97 -7.80 11.51
CA MET A 169 11.68 -7.75 10.84
C MET A 169 11.78 -6.93 9.55
N ASN A 170 11.12 -7.42 8.51
CA ASN A 170 10.89 -6.69 7.26
C ASN A 170 9.47 -6.10 7.25
N CYS A 171 9.13 -5.30 6.23
CA CYS A 171 7.81 -4.65 6.15
C CYS A 171 6.65 -5.65 6.29
N VAL A 172 6.77 -6.83 5.66
CA VAL A 172 5.71 -7.85 5.67
C VAL A 172 5.59 -8.62 6.98
N SER A 173 6.49 -8.37 7.94
CA SER A 173 6.35 -8.89 9.31
C SER A 173 5.21 -8.20 10.05
N CYS A 174 4.86 -6.97 9.67
CA CYS A 174 3.72 -6.23 10.23
C CYS A 174 2.61 -5.99 9.20
N HIS A 175 2.95 -5.87 7.91
CA HIS A 175 1.98 -5.66 6.84
C HIS A 175 1.79 -6.93 6.02
N SER A 176 0.76 -7.69 6.34
CA SER A 176 0.59 -9.04 5.79
C SER A 176 0.30 -9.03 4.29
N GLY A 177 0.44 -10.20 3.66
CA GLY A 177 0.01 -10.38 2.28
C GLY A 177 -1.50 -10.17 2.09
N THR A 178 -2.31 -10.37 3.13
CA THR A 178 -3.74 -10.06 3.09
C THR A 178 -3.91 -8.54 2.97
N ASP A 179 -3.30 -7.76 3.87
CA ASP A 179 -3.41 -6.29 3.91
C ASP A 179 -2.97 -5.64 2.58
N MET A 180 -1.96 -6.23 1.94
CA MET A 180 -1.39 -5.76 0.67
C MET A 180 -2.31 -6.02 -0.53
N HIS A 181 -3.06 -7.12 -0.52
CA HIS A 181 -3.98 -7.46 -1.61
C HIS A 181 -5.44 -7.08 -1.31
N ASP A 182 -5.78 -6.77 -0.06
CA ASP A 182 -7.09 -6.28 0.39
C ASP A 182 -6.91 -5.51 1.71
N SER A 183 -6.99 -4.19 1.66
CA SER A 183 -6.79 -3.36 2.85
C SER A 183 -7.96 -3.43 3.85
N THR A 184 -9.12 -3.97 3.43
CA THR A 184 -10.31 -4.14 4.28
C THR A 184 -10.34 -5.52 4.94
N GLU A 185 -9.95 -6.58 4.23
CA GLU A 185 -10.02 -7.97 4.71
C GLU A 185 -9.20 -8.17 5.99
N ALA A 186 -8.03 -7.53 6.09
CA ALA A 186 -7.19 -7.55 7.29
C ALA A 186 -7.94 -7.12 8.57
N CYS A 187 -8.87 -6.18 8.46
CA CYS A 187 -9.66 -5.72 9.60
C CYS A 187 -10.80 -6.69 9.92
N THR A 188 -11.33 -7.39 8.91
CA THR A 188 -12.47 -8.31 9.07
C THR A 188 -12.13 -9.61 9.82
N GLU A 189 -10.84 -9.91 9.98
CA GLU A 189 -10.40 -11.00 10.87
C GLU A 189 -10.74 -10.73 12.35
N CYS A 190 -10.80 -9.45 12.74
CA CYS A 190 -11.01 -9.02 14.13
C CYS A 190 -12.33 -8.25 14.33
N HIS A 191 -12.88 -7.64 13.28
CA HIS A 191 -14.04 -6.75 13.35
C HIS A 191 -15.13 -7.13 12.35
N SER A 192 -16.40 -7.05 12.76
CA SER A 192 -17.53 -7.30 11.85
C SER A 192 -17.91 -6.02 11.09
N PRO A 193 -18.00 -6.05 9.74
CA PRO A 193 -18.45 -4.90 8.96
C PRO A 193 -19.85 -4.40 9.32
N THR A 194 -20.71 -5.24 9.93
CA THR A 194 -22.07 -4.84 10.29
C THR A 194 -22.15 -4.04 11.59
N GLU A 195 -21.13 -4.12 12.44
CA GLU A 195 -21.12 -3.51 13.77
C GLU A 195 -20.04 -2.42 13.89
N ASP A 196 -18.95 -2.54 13.12
CA ASP A 196 -17.73 -1.75 13.28
C ASP A 196 -17.24 -1.13 11.95
N LEU A 197 -18.14 -0.51 11.18
CA LEU A 197 -17.80 0.07 9.86
C LEU A 197 -16.58 1.00 9.90
N GLU A 198 -16.43 1.82 10.94
CA GLU A 198 -15.27 2.72 11.09
C GLU A 198 -13.95 1.99 11.36
N LEU A 199 -13.99 0.78 11.94
CA LEU A 199 -12.81 -0.03 12.21
C LEU A 199 -12.41 -0.89 11.01
N VAL A 200 -13.35 -1.20 10.11
CA VAL A 200 -13.12 -1.96 8.87
C VAL A 200 -12.82 -1.04 7.69
N ASN A 201 -13.19 0.25 7.77
CA ASN A 201 -12.93 1.22 6.71
C ASN A 201 -11.42 1.54 6.58
N SER A 202 -10.85 1.24 5.42
CA SER A 202 -9.46 1.54 5.07
C SER A 202 -9.34 2.58 3.95
N ASP A 203 -10.27 3.53 3.82
CA ASP A 203 -10.25 4.55 2.76
C ASP A 203 -8.99 5.42 2.79
N THR A 204 -8.32 5.50 3.94
CA THR A 204 -6.99 6.10 4.08
C THR A 204 -6.12 5.29 5.04
N ARG A 205 -4.80 5.51 5.00
CA ARG A 205 -3.86 4.95 6.00
C ARG A 205 -4.11 5.37 7.46
N TYR A 206 -5.02 6.33 7.69
CA TYR A 206 -5.34 6.83 9.03
C TYR A 206 -6.74 6.39 9.51
N SER A 207 -7.55 5.78 8.65
CA SER A 207 -8.84 5.19 9.03
C SER A 207 -8.66 3.75 9.51
N GLY A 208 -9.73 3.12 9.98
CA GLY A 208 -9.72 1.71 10.39
C GLY A 208 -9.08 1.46 11.75
N ALA A 209 -9.09 0.20 12.15
CA ALA A 209 -8.39 -0.28 13.34
C ALA A 209 -6.87 -0.08 13.19
N GLN A 210 -6.17 0.11 14.31
CA GLN A 210 -4.71 0.12 14.31
C GLN A 210 -4.23 -1.34 14.23
N VAL A 211 -3.72 -1.75 13.07
CA VAL A 211 -3.23 -3.12 12.84
C VAL A 211 -1.80 -3.08 12.29
N PRO A 212 -0.83 -3.74 12.97
CA PRO A 212 -0.92 -4.25 14.34
C PRO A 212 -1.02 -3.12 15.37
N SER A 213 -1.66 -3.37 16.51
CA SER A 213 -1.59 -2.46 17.66
C SER A 213 -0.27 -2.67 18.40
N CYS A 214 0.11 -1.71 19.24
CA CYS A 214 1.33 -1.85 20.04
C CYS A 214 1.18 -3.04 21.00
N GLU A 215 0.03 -3.11 21.64
CA GLU A 215 -0.36 -4.05 22.69
C GLU A 215 -0.50 -5.48 22.14
N SER A 216 -0.77 -5.65 20.84
CA SER A 216 -0.87 -6.98 20.23
C SER A 216 0.47 -7.72 20.19
N CYS A 217 1.58 -7.00 20.21
CA CYS A 217 2.94 -7.56 20.17
C CYS A 217 3.75 -7.25 21.43
N HIS A 218 3.47 -6.13 22.09
CA HIS A 218 4.14 -5.65 23.29
C HIS A 218 3.11 -5.54 24.42
N PRO A 219 2.72 -6.64 25.07
CA PRO A 219 1.62 -6.67 26.04
C PRO A 219 1.88 -5.84 27.30
N GLU A 220 3.14 -5.48 27.53
CA GLU A 220 3.58 -4.65 28.66
C GLU A 220 3.51 -3.15 28.35
N VAL A 221 3.27 -2.75 27.09
CA VAL A 221 3.18 -1.33 26.71
C VAL A 221 1.81 -0.76 27.07
N GLY A 222 1.80 0.41 27.71
CA GLY A 222 0.56 1.13 28.04
C GLY A 222 -0.21 0.58 29.25
N VAL A 223 0.36 -0.39 29.98
CA VAL A 223 -0.18 -0.86 31.26
C VAL A 223 0.15 0.12 32.38
N ALA A 224 -0.62 0.11 33.48
CA ALA A 224 -0.47 1.09 34.56
C ALA A 224 0.91 1.09 35.24
N GLU A 225 1.66 -0.01 35.13
CA GLU A 225 3.01 -0.18 35.67
C GLU A 225 4.11 -0.06 34.59
N ASP A 226 3.77 0.36 33.37
CA ASP A 226 4.74 0.58 32.30
C ASP A 226 5.71 1.71 32.70
N THR A 227 6.94 1.34 33.03
CA THR A 227 8.02 2.26 33.40
C THR A 227 8.91 2.63 32.21
N THR A 228 8.58 2.16 31.01
CA THR A 228 9.37 2.49 29.81
C THR A 228 9.27 3.98 29.54
N SER A 229 10.39 4.69 29.68
CA SER A 229 10.47 6.07 29.24
C SER A 229 10.33 6.05 27.72
N ASN A 230 9.19 6.50 27.19
CA ASN A 230 9.01 6.82 25.78
C ASN A 230 9.97 7.95 25.38
N THR A 231 11.25 7.62 25.21
CA THR A 231 12.27 8.52 24.67
C THR A 231 11.92 8.87 23.23
N PRO A 232 12.31 10.06 22.72
CA PRO A 232 11.74 10.67 21.51
C PRO A 232 11.80 9.83 20.22
N SER A 233 12.58 8.75 20.16
CA SER A 233 12.62 7.84 19.01
C SER A 233 11.42 6.88 18.92
N THR A 234 10.69 6.62 20.01
CA THR A 234 9.48 5.76 20.01
C THR A 234 8.16 6.55 20.07
N ALA A 235 8.21 7.83 20.46
CA ALA A 235 7.02 8.61 20.80
C ALA A 235 6.20 9.12 19.59
N ASN A 236 6.77 9.22 18.38
CA ASN A 236 6.09 9.87 17.26
C ASN A 236 5.02 9.02 16.56
N ASN A 237 4.90 7.72 16.84
CA ASN A 237 3.87 6.87 16.24
C ASN A 237 2.73 6.49 17.20
N CYS A 238 2.97 6.38 18.52
CA CYS A 238 1.91 6.01 19.47
C CYS A 238 0.98 7.16 19.85
N LEU A 239 1.46 8.41 19.85
CA LEU A 239 0.68 9.56 20.34
C LEU A 239 -0.33 10.13 19.34
N VAL A 240 -0.25 9.77 18.05
CA VAL A 240 -1.13 10.36 17.03
C VAL A 240 -2.58 9.90 17.16
N ARG A 241 -2.84 8.70 17.72
CA ARG A 241 -4.21 8.19 17.98
C ARG A 241 -4.73 8.46 19.39
N TYR A 242 -3.87 8.47 20.42
CA TYR A 242 -4.33 8.82 21.77
C TYR A 242 -4.71 10.30 21.91
N ALA A 243 -4.03 11.20 21.18
CA ALA A 243 -4.38 12.62 21.20
C ALA A 243 -5.68 12.95 20.44
N THR A 244 -6.10 12.15 19.46
CA THR A 244 -7.30 12.44 18.65
C THR A 244 -8.61 11.96 19.28
N ARG A 245 -8.59 10.98 20.20
CA ARG A 245 -9.80 10.55 20.93
C ARG A 245 -10.10 11.32 22.23
N PHE A 246 -9.14 12.06 22.79
CA PHE A 246 -9.33 12.82 24.05
C PHE A 246 -9.41 14.34 23.88
N LEU A 247 -9.21 14.88 22.67
CA LEU A 247 -9.45 16.31 22.40
C LEU A 247 -10.90 16.54 21.96
N THR A 248 -11.86 16.05 22.75
CA THR A 248 -13.26 16.49 22.66
C THR A 248 -13.32 17.95 23.10
N GLN A 249 -13.41 18.88 22.13
CA GLN A 249 -13.92 20.26 22.15
C GLN A 249 -13.48 21.26 23.24
N ALA A 250 -13.23 20.83 24.48
CA ALA A 250 -12.80 21.64 25.61
C ALA A 250 -11.35 22.15 25.48
N ALA A 251 -10.46 21.37 24.85
CA ALA A 251 -9.05 21.75 24.69
C ALA A 251 -8.82 22.83 23.63
N ILE A 252 -9.64 22.86 22.57
CA ILE A 252 -9.57 23.91 21.54
C ILE A 252 -9.99 25.26 22.12
N ALA A 253 -10.98 25.27 23.03
CA ALA A 253 -11.42 26.49 23.73
C ALA A 253 -10.35 27.03 24.72
N ALA A 254 -9.51 26.16 25.27
CA ALA A 254 -8.43 26.57 26.18
C ALA A 254 -7.20 27.14 25.46
N MET A 255 -6.97 26.77 24.20
CA MET A 255 -5.82 27.22 23.41
C MET A 255 -6.05 28.57 22.70
N TYR A 256 -7.31 28.99 22.51
CA TYR A 256 -7.68 30.25 21.84
C TYR A 256 -8.82 31.00 22.57
N PRO A 257 -8.55 31.74 23.66
CA PRO A 257 -9.58 32.39 24.46
C PRO A 257 -10.32 33.55 23.77
N SER A 258 -9.95 33.93 22.55
CA SER A 258 -10.52 35.07 21.82
C SER A 258 -11.46 34.71 20.66
N ALA A 259 -11.68 33.43 20.36
CA ALA A 259 -12.63 33.03 19.31
C ALA A 259 -14.05 32.92 19.91
N ARG A 260 -14.89 33.94 19.69
CA ARG A 260 -16.32 33.86 20.01
C ARG A 260 -16.96 32.73 19.18
N PRO A 261 -17.78 31.85 19.77
CA PRO A 261 -18.51 30.85 19.01
C PRO A 261 -19.57 31.54 18.15
N GLN A 262 -19.46 31.42 16.82
CA GLN A 262 -20.57 31.75 15.94
C GLN A 262 -21.61 30.63 16.04
N ALA A 263 -22.83 31.00 16.40
CA ALA A 263 -23.95 30.09 16.52
C ALA A 263 -24.28 29.46 15.16
N ILE A 264 -24.41 28.13 15.15
CA ILE A 264 -24.98 27.37 14.04
C ILE A 264 -26.44 27.78 13.90
N HIS A 265 -26.75 28.58 12.88
CA HIS A 265 -28.13 28.85 12.49
C HIS A 265 -28.70 27.62 11.80
N THR A 266 -29.62 26.93 12.47
CA THR A 266 -30.55 25.99 11.85
C THR A 266 -31.39 26.73 10.81
N LEU A 267 -31.20 26.43 9.53
CA LEU A 267 -32.05 26.92 8.46
C LEU A 267 -33.29 26.03 8.34
N VAL A 268 -34.44 26.62 8.65
CA VAL A 268 -35.78 26.08 8.39
C VAL A 268 -36.07 26.21 6.89
N PRO A 269 -36.63 25.18 6.21
CA PRO A 269 -36.94 25.26 4.78
C PRO A 269 -38.18 26.15 4.55
N GLN A 270 -38.08 27.12 3.65
CA GLN A 270 -39.23 27.90 3.18
C GLN A 270 -39.83 27.23 1.93
N THR A 271 -41.13 26.94 1.97
CA THR A 271 -41.95 26.49 0.83
C THR A 271 -42.25 27.63 -0.13
N PRO A 272 -42.44 27.36 -1.44
CA PRO A 272 -42.61 28.37 -2.46
C PRO A 272 -44.06 28.86 -2.58
N THR A 273 -44.22 30.16 -2.86
CA THR A 273 -45.37 30.75 -3.55
C THR A 273 -44.86 31.55 -4.73
#